data_AF-A0A8J6P6J4-F1
#
_entry.id   AF-A0A8J6P6J4-F1
#
_cell.length_a   1.000
_cell.length_b   1.000
_cell.length_c   1.000
_cell.angle_alpha   90.00
_cell.angle_beta   90.00
_cell.angle_gamma   90.00
#
_symmetry.space_group_name_H-M   'P 1'
#
loop_
_entity.id
_entity.type
_entity.pdbx_description
1 polymer ?
#
loop_
_entity_poly.entity_id
_entity_poly.type
_entity_poly.pdbx_seq_one_letter_code
_entity_poly.pdbx_strand_id
1 'polypeptide(L)'
;MKFPVLIHHYLEHVELNQNESFLSFLNTHYQKEINHPDDRHGDHQRLPFKTSDCHSTHIPVIVPQPEFGFSIPTAIEFNTMKVYPTEEHHSFAHIETIWQPPRLG
;
A
#
# COMPACT_ATOMS: atom_id res chain seq x y z
N MET A 1 23.39 21.19 14.40
CA MET A 1 22.93 20.35 13.27
C MET A 1 23.84 19.15 13.15
N LYS A 2 23.32 17.93 13.26
CA LYS A 2 24.13 16.70 13.39
C LYS A 2 24.69 16.20 12.05
N PHE A 3 23.89 16.22 10.98
CA PHE A 3 24.29 15.71 9.67
C PHE A 3 25.48 16.48 9.01
N PRO A 4 25.52 17.82 9.01
CA PRO A 4 26.66 18.55 8.42
C PRO A 4 28.01 18.26 9.08
N VAL A 5 28.02 18.00 10.41
CA VAL A 5 29.22 17.66 11.16
C VAL A 5 29.78 16.29 10.72
N LEU A 6 28.90 15.33 10.45
CA LEU A 6 29.29 14.02 9.93
C LEU A 6 29.93 14.12 8.54
N ILE A 7 29.34 14.93 7.66
CA ILE A 7 29.86 15.16 6.31
C ILE A 7 31.23 15.86 6.36
N HIS A 8 31.39 16.84 7.26
CA HIS A 8 32.68 17.52 7.43
C HIS A 8 33.80 16.55 7.84
N HIS A 9 33.55 15.67 8.81
CA HIS A 9 34.54 14.68 9.23
C HIS A 9 34.89 13.67 8.12
N TYR A 10 33.92 13.26 7.30
CA TYR A 10 34.20 12.44 6.13
C TYR A 10 35.12 13.15 5.13
N LEU A 11 34.92 14.46 4.90
CA LEU A 11 35.78 15.23 4.00
C LEU A 11 37.23 15.33 4.52
N GLU A 12 37.43 15.42 5.85
CA GLU A 12 38.77 15.35 6.44
C GLU A 12 39.49 14.03 6.11
N HIS A 13 38.79 12.89 6.15
CA HIS A 13 39.35 11.59 5.74
C HIS A 13 39.75 11.55 4.25
N VAL A 14 38.94 12.19 3.39
CA VAL A 14 39.24 12.31 1.95
C VAL A 14 40.49 13.19 1.74
N GLU A 15 40.60 14.30 2.47
CA GLU A 15 41.76 15.22 2.42
C GLU A 15 43.04 14.58 2.96
N LEU A 16 42.93 13.71 3.97
CA LEU A 16 44.04 12.93 4.54
C LEU A 16 44.48 11.75 3.64
N ASN A 17 44.06 11.72 2.37
CA ASN A 17 44.39 10.72 1.36
C ASN A 17 44.01 9.28 1.72
N GLN A 18 42.97 9.07 2.55
CA GLN A 18 42.55 7.72 2.92
C GLN A 18 41.77 7.00 1.80
N ASN A 19 41.45 7.69 0.69
CA ASN A 19 40.63 7.21 -0.44
C ASN A 19 39.43 6.35 0.03
N GLU A 20 38.82 6.79 1.12
CA GLU A 20 37.79 6.04 1.82
C GLU A 20 36.42 6.38 1.23
N SER A 21 35.59 5.36 0.98
CA SER A 21 34.20 5.58 0.59
C SER A 21 33.37 5.98 1.80
N PHE A 22 32.31 6.77 1.59
CA PHE A 22 31.40 7.16 2.67
C PHE A 22 30.82 5.96 3.45
N LEU A 23 30.54 4.84 2.77
CA LEU A 23 30.06 3.62 3.44
C LEU A 23 31.15 2.95 4.29
N SER A 24 32.40 2.93 3.82
CA SER A 24 33.55 2.45 4.61
C SER A 24 33.72 3.29 5.87
N PHE A 25 33.67 4.62 5.73
CA PHE A 25 33.74 5.56 6.83
C PHE A 25 32.65 5.28 7.88
N LEU A 26 31.39 5.10 7.45
CA LEU A 26 30.31 4.74 8.35
C LEU A 26 30.55 3.39 9.03
N ASN A 27 31.03 2.40 8.31
CA ASN A 27 31.32 1.08 8.88
C ASN A 27 32.42 1.17 9.95
N THR A 28 33.52 1.86 9.66
CA THR A 28 34.64 2.06 10.59
C THR A 28 34.22 2.77 11.88
N HIS A 29 33.33 3.76 11.79
CA HIS A 29 32.96 4.59 12.94
C HIS A 29 31.71 4.16 13.72
N TYR A 30 30.82 3.35 13.11
CA TYR A 30 29.55 2.91 13.71
C TYR A 30 29.42 1.40 13.88
N GLN A 31 30.44 0.61 13.53
CA GLN A 31 30.49 -0.81 13.87
C GLN A 31 30.66 -0.99 15.39
N LYS A 32 29.95 -1.97 15.95
CA LYS A 32 29.78 -2.21 17.41
C LYS A 32 31.09 -2.48 18.15
N GLU A 33 32.11 -2.96 17.44
CA GLU A 33 33.45 -3.21 17.95
C GLU A 33 34.41 -2.21 17.31
N ILE A 34 34.75 -1.16 18.07
CA ILE A 34 35.69 -0.15 17.61
C ILE A 34 37.09 -0.71 17.83
N ASN A 35 37.80 -0.99 16.74
CA ASN A 35 39.22 -1.31 16.75
C ASN A 35 39.92 -0.38 15.76
N HIS A 36 39.80 0.94 15.97
CA HIS A 36 40.59 1.90 15.18
C HIS A 36 41.87 2.27 15.97
N PRO A 37 43.07 2.15 15.37
CA PRO A 37 44.32 2.46 16.06
C PRO A 37 44.48 3.93 16.48
N ASP A 38 43.59 4.82 15.99
CA ASP A 38 43.58 6.26 16.30
C ASP A 38 42.48 6.68 17.31
N ASP A 39 41.88 5.72 18.03
CA ASP A 39 40.88 5.98 19.08
C ASP A 39 41.36 6.85 20.26
N ARG A 40 42.62 7.29 20.22
CA ARG A 40 43.23 8.19 21.21
C ARG A 40 42.84 9.66 21.02
N HIS A 41 42.39 10.04 19.83
CA HIS A 41 41.84 11.37 19.58
C HIS A 41 40.32 11.34 19.85
N GLY A 42 39.89 12.02 20.91
CA GLY A 42 38.51 12.02 21.40
C GLY A 42 37.46 12.49 20.39
N ASP A 43 37.86 13.03 19.24
CA ASP A 43 36.99 13.50 18.17
C ASP A 43 36.30 12.36 17.41
N HIS A 44 36.97 11.22 17.19
CA HIS A 44 36.37 10.03 16.53
C HIS A 44 35.26 9.37 17.37
N GLN A 45 35.23 9.64 18.68
CA GLN A 45 34.20 9.16 19.61
C GLN A 45 33.01 10.12 19.70
N ARG A 46 33.11 11.35 19.18
CA ARG A 46 32.08 12.41 19.28
C ARG A 46 31.26 12.57 18.01
N LEU A 47 31.20 11.54 17.17
CA LEU A 47 30.38 11.58 15.97
C LEU A 47 28.87 11.60 16.28
N PRO A 48 28.08 12.34 15.50
CA PRO A 48 26.64 12.39 15.70
C PRO A 48 26.01 10.99 15.59
N PHE A 49 24.94 10.72 16.34
CA PHE A 49 24.19 9.44 16.30
C PHE A 49 24.94 8.20 16.83
N LYS A 50 26.17 8.35 17.35
CA LYS A 50 26.93 7.24 17.96
C LYS A 50 26.34 6.79 19.30
N THR A 51 25.79 7.74 20.06
CA THR A 51 24.96 7.47 21.24
C THR A 51 23.50 7.67 20.88
N SER A 52 22.67 6.69 21.23
CA SER A 52 21.22 6.82 21.17
C SER A 52 20.75 7.66 22.37
N ASP A 53 20.92 8.97 22.30
CA ASP A 53 20.01 9.85 23.02
C ASP A 53 18.63 9.56 22.43
N CYS A 54 17.77 8.92 23.21
CA CYS A 54 16.42 8.50 22.84
C CYS A 54 15.52 9.73 22.58
N HIS A 55 15.81 10.45 21.51
CA HIS A 55 14.89 11.35 20.85
C HIS A 55 14.76 10.82 19.44
N SER A 56 13.85 9.84 19.29
CA SER A 56 13.40 9.35 18.00
C SER A 56 12.99 10.56 17.16
N THR A 57 13.79 10.89 16.15
CA THR A 57 13.39 11.88 15.14
C THR A 57 12.30 11.24 14.30
N HIS A 58 11.06 11.54 14.65
CA HIS A 58 9.91 11.19 13.83
C HIS A 58 9.99 11.98 12.52
N ILE A 59 10.37 11.30 11.43
CA ILE A 59 10.25 11.86 10.09
C ILE A 59 8.82 11.57 9.62
N PRO A 60 7.95 12.58 9.46
CA PRO A 60 6.62 12.37 8.91
C PRO A 60 6.77 11.96 7.44
N VAL A 61 6.46 10.70 7.13
CA VAL A 61 6.35 10.23 5.76
C VAL A 61 4.92 10.51 5.30
N ILE A 62 4.76 11.44 4.36
CA ILE A 62 3.48 11.70 3.71
C ILE A 62 3.31 10.68 2.58
N VAL A 63 2.47 9.67 2.80
CA VAL A 63 2.09 8.70 1.76
C VAL A 63 0.81 9.22 1.08
N PRO A 64 0.78 9.39 -0.25
CA PRO A 64 -0.45 9.75 -0.94
C PRO A 64 -1.49 8.63 -0.76
N GLN A 65 -2.68 8.99 -0.28
CA GLN A 65 -3.79 8.03 -0.20
C GLN A 65 -4.32 7.76 -1.61
N PRO A 66 -4.46 6.49 -2.03
CA PRO A 66 -5.16 6.17 -3.26
C PRO A 66 -6.65 6.53 -3.12
N GLU A 67 -7.16 7.32 -4.07
CA GLU A 67 -8.59 7.61 -4.17
C GLU A 67 -9.30 6.40 -4.79
N PHE A 68 -10.04 5.65 -3.96
CA PHE A 68 -10.94 4.60 -4.43
C PHE A 68 -12.38 5.11 -4.39
N GLY A 69 -12.98 5.27 -5.57
CA GLY A 69 -14.39 5.62 -5.72
C GLY A 69 -15.22 4.38 -6.08
N PHE A 70 -16.30 4.14 -5.34
CA PHE A 70 -17.33 3.18 -5.75
C PHE A 70 -18.44 3.94 -6.47
N SER A 71 -18.70 3.61 -7.74
CA SER A 71 -19.88 4.12 -8.45
C SER A 71 -21.08 3.22 -8.16
N ILE A 72 -22.17 3.80 -7.66
CA ILE A 72 -23.46 3.10 -7.59
C ILE A 72 -24.02 3.04 -9.02
N PRO A 73 -24.30 1.85 -9.57
CA PRO A 73 -24.93 1.76 -10.89
C PRO A 73 -26.33 2.36 -10.83
N THR A 74 -26.66 3.21 -11.79
CA THR A 74 -28.01 3.78 -11.94
C THR A 74 -29.01 2.65 -12.14
N ALA A 75 -30.06 2.61 -11.33
CA ALA A 75 -31.14 1.65 -11.50
C ALA A 75 -31.84 1.89 -12.85
N ILE A 76 -31.84 0.88 -13.72
CA ILE A 76 -32.63 0.90 -14.95
C ILE A 76 -34.06 0.50 -14.56
N GLU A 77 -35.00 1.44 -14.61
CA GLU A 77 -36.42 1.12 -14.46
C GLU A 77 -36.91 0.39 -15.73
N PHE A 78 -37.04 -0.93 -15.63
CA PHE A 78 -37.75 -1.69 -16.65
C PHE A 78 -39.25 -1.54 -16.42
N ASN A 79 -39.94 -0.87 -17.36
CA ASN A 79 -41.39 -0.88 -17.41
C ASN A 79 -41.87 -2.29 -17.79
N THR A 80 -42.11 -3.12 -16.76
CA THR A 80 -42.74 -4.43 -16.93
C THR A 80 -44.24 -4.23 -17.08
N MET A 81 -44.67 -3.72 -18.24
CA MET A 81 -46.08 -3.68 -18.57
C MET A 81 -46.58 -5.14 -18.63
N LYS A 82 -47.26 -5.57 -17.57
CA LYS A 82 -47.88 -6.89 -17.51
C LYS A 82 -49.01 -6.89 -18.53
N VAL A 83 -48.80 -7.59 -19.65
CA VAL A 83 -49.86 -7.87 -20.60
C VAL A 83 -50.75 -8.93 -19.95
N TYR A 84 -51.88 -8.50 -19.42
CA TYR A 84 -52.95 -9.42 -19.04
C TYR A 84 -53.66 -9.86 -20.32
N PRO A 85 -53.87 -11.17 -20.54
CA PRO A 85 -54.75 -11.60 -21.60
C PRO A 85 -56.13 -11.00 -21.35
N THR A 86 -56.67 -10.29 -22.34
CA THR A 86 -58.07 -9.90 -22.32
C THR A 86 -58.89 -11.18 -22.28
N GLU A 87 -59.84 -11.29 -21.34
CA GLU A 87 -60.76 -12.42 -21.24
C GLU A 87 -61.61 -12.47 -22.52
N GLU A 88 -61.12 -13.14 -23.55
CA GLU A 88 -61.91 -13.55 -24.68
C GLU A 88 -62.95 -14.54 -24.13
N HIS A 89 -64.23 -14.20 -24.26
CA HIS A 89 -65.35 -15.06 -23.86
C HIS A 89 -65.37 -16.30 -24.78
N HIS A 90 -64.46 -17.24 -24.52
CA HIS A 90 -64.45 -18.52 -25.22
C HIS A 90 -65.66 -19.31 -24.75
N SER A 91 -66.51 -19.71 -25.71
CA SER A 91 -67.63 -20.59 -25.42
C SER A 91 -67.11 -21.90 -24.82
N PHE A 92 -67.52 -22.20 -23.59
CA PHE A 92 -67.15 -23.40 -22.84
C PHE A 92 -67.73 -24.71 -23.42
N ALA A 93 -68.35 -24.66 -24.60
CA ALA A 93 -68.96 -25.81 -25.28
C ALA A 93 -68.00 -26.98 -25.54
N HIS A 94 -66.68 -26.77 -25.42
CA HIS A 94 -65.66 -27.80 -25.66
C HIS A 94 -64.87 -28.20 -24.40
N ILE A 95 -65.22 -27.73 -23.19
CA ILE A 95 -64.53 -28.17 -21.95
C ILE A 95 -64.75 -29.67 -21.72
N GLU A 96 -65.94 -30.17 -22.05
CA GLU A 96 -66.33 -31.57 -21.80
C GLU A 96 -65.58 -32.59 -22.67
N THR A 97 -64.85 -32.13 -23.70
CA THR A 97 -64.04 -32.99 -24.57
C THR A 97 -62.56 -33.02 -24.21
N ILE A 98 -62.10 -32.17 -23.27
CA ILE A 98 -60.69 -32.07 -22.88
C ILE A 98 -60.24 -33.28 -22.06
N TRP A 99 -61.10 -33.78 -21.17
CA TRP A 99 -60.77 -34.86 -20.23
C TRP A 99 -61.45 -36.19 -20.59
N GLN A 100 -61.27 -36.65 -21.83
CA GLN A 100 -61.81 -37.93 -22.27
C GLN A 100 -60.75 -39.05 -22.16
N PRO A 101 -61.16 -40.27 -21.74
CA PRO A 101 -60.27 -41.41 -21.72
C PRO A 101 -59.80 -41.79 -23.13
N PRO A 102 -58.67 -42.52 -23.26
CA PRO A 102 -58.16 -42.98 -24.56
C PRO A 102 -59.22 -43.80 -25.30
N ARG A 103 -59.51 -43.42 -26.55
CA ARG A 103 -60.40 -44.19 -27.42
C ARG A 103 -59.64 -45.42 -27.91
N LEU A 104 -60.16 -46.61 -27.61
CA LEU A 104 -59.63 -47.86 -28.13
C LEU A 104 -59.98 -47.93 -29.63
N GLY A 105 -58.95 -47.94 -30.47
CA GLY A 105 -59.06 -48.18 -31.92
C GLY A 105 -59.01 -49.65 -32.26
#